data_AF-A0A2W2EC77-F1
#
_entry.id   AF-A0A2W2EC77-F1
#
_cell.length_a   1.000
_cell.length_b   1.000
_cell.length_c   1.000
_cell.angle_alpha   90.00
_cell.angle_beta   90.00
_cell.angle_gamma   90.00
#
_symmetry.space_group_name_H-M   'P 1'
#
loop_
_entity.id
_entity.type
_entity.pdbx_description
1 polymer ?
#
loop_
_entity_poly.entity_id
_entity_poly.type
_entity_poly.pdbx_seq_one_letter_code
_entity_poly.pdbx_strand_id
1 'polypeptide(L)'
;MPDAIFAHPRLARIYDAFDGTRNDLTAYLGIADELGAKSVLDVGCGTGSLSVLLAESGRTVVGVDPAEASLEVAERKDVAASVTWVLGDAANVPALDVDLVRQPPFGIMAGVRG
;
A
#
# COMPACT_ATOMS: atom_id res chain seq x y z
N MET A 1 -9.70 -14.64 -2.81
CA MET A 1 -8.56 -15.52 -3.15
C MET A 1 -7.57 -14.68 -3.96
N PRO A 2 -6.35 -14.44 -3.47
CA PRO A 2 -5.34 -13.71 -4.22
C PRO A 2 -4.90 -14.51 -5.46
N ASP A 3 -4.53 -13.83 -6.54
CA ASP A 3 -3.94 -14.51 -7.70
C ASP A 3 -2.64 -15.22 -7.29
N ALA A 4 -2.45 -16.43 -7.80
CA ALA A 4 -1.33 -17.29 -7.42
C ALA A 4 0.06 -16.67 -7.68
N ILE A 5 0.15 -15.71 -8.62
CA ILE A 5 1.38 -14.99 -8.94
C ILE A 5 1.84 -14.08 -7.80
N PHE A 6 0.91 -13.55 -6.99
CA PHE A 6 1.21 -12.67 -5.86
C PHE A 6 1.34 -13.47 -4.54
N ALA A 7 0.65 -14.60 -4.43
CA ALA A 7 0.68 -15.43 -3.23
C ALA A 7 1.92 -16.34 -3.14
N HIS A 8 2.68 -16.54 -4.23
CA HIS A 8 3.81 -17.47 -4.22
C HIS A 8 5.10 -16.79 -3.70
N PRO A 9 5.72 -17.27 -2.58
CA PRO A 9 6.85 -16.59 -1.93
C PRO A 9 8.09 -16.35 -2.81
N ARG A 10 8.32 -17.20 -3.81
CA ARG A 10 9.42 -16.99 -4.77
C ARG A 10 9.12 -15.90 -5.79
N LEU A 11 7.86 -15.74 -6.16
CA LEU A 11 7.44 -14.75 -7.15
C LEU A 11 7.32 -13.36 -6.51
N ALA A 12 6.73 -13.28 -5.31
CA ALA A 12 6.64 -12.03 -4.55
C ALA A 12 8.01 -11.38 -4.33
N ARG A 13 9.04 -12.16 -3.99
CA ARG A 13 10.41 -11.66 -3.76
C ARG A 13 11.09 -11.05 -4.97
N ILE A 14 10.74 -11.50 -6.17
CA ILE A 14 11.33 -10.97 -7.42
C ILE A 14 10.41 -9.95 -8.08
N TYR A 15 9.17 -9.79 -7.61
CA TYR A 15 8.15 -8.97 -8.23
C TYR A 15 8.64 -7.56 -8.55
N ASP A 16 9.18 -6.87 -7.55
CA ASP A 16 9.68 -5.49 -7.70
C ASP A 16 10.80 -5.36 -8.73
N ALA A 17 11.61 -6.42 -8.92
CA ALA A 17 12.67 -6.42 -9.92
C ALA A 17 12.14 -6.51 -11.36
N PHE A 18 10.91 -7.02 -11.54
CA PHE A 18 10.23 -7.12 -12.83
C PHE A 18 9.18 -6.01 -13.05
N ASP A 19 8.79 -5.27 -12.02
CA ASP A 19 7.71 -4.27 -12.06
C ASP A 19 8.11 -2.91 -12.70
N GLY A 20 9.28 -2.86 -13.36
CA GLY A 20 9.74 -1.69 -14.13
C GLY A 20 9.99 -0.41 -13.32
N THR A 21 10.11 0.72 -14.01
CA THR A 21 10.26 2.03 -13.36
C THR A 21 8.93 2.51 -12.79
N ARG A 22 8.81 2.48 -11.46
CA ARG A 22 7.63 2.88 -10.66
C ARG A 22 7.44 4.40 -10.59
N ASN A 23 7.37 5.06 -11.75
CA ASN A 23 7.15 6.51 -11.86
C ASN A 23 5.76 6.95 -11.36
N ASP A 24 4.82 6.01 -11.30
CA ASP A 24 3.47 6.19 -10.75
C ASP A 24 3.49 6.53 -9.24
N LEU A 25 4.47 6.03 -8.49
CA LEU A 25 4.59 6.26 -7.05
C LEU A 25 4.73 7.74 -6.68
N THR A 26 5.57 8.47 -7.44
CA THR A 26 5.77 9.91 -7.20
C THR A 26 4.51 10.72 -7.51
N ALA A 27 3.73 10.30 -8.51
CA ALA A 27 2.45 10.95 -8.80
C ALA A 27 1.46 10.77 -7.63
N TYR A 28 1.41 9.59 -7.03
CA TYR A 28 0.55 9.32 -5.87
C TYR A 28 0.98 10.10 -4.62
N LEU A 29 2.27 10.27 -4.38
CA LEU A 29 2.76 11.19 -3.35
C LEU A 29 2.26 12.62 -3.60
N GLY A 30 2.40 13.13 -4.82
CA GLY A 30 1.95 14.48 -5.17
C GLY A 30 0.46 14.70 -4.92
N ILE A 31 -0.38 13.70 -5.24
CA ILE A 31 -1.81 13.74 -4.94
C ILE A 31 -2.05 13.78 -3.41
N ALA A 32 -1.34 12.96 -2.64
CA ALA A 32 -1.45 12.96 -1.18
C ALA A 32 -0.99 14.29 -0.56
N ASP A 33 -0.01 14.97 -1.15
CA ASP A 33 0.45 16.31 -0.77
C ASP A 33 -0.61 17.37 -1.09
N GLU A 34 -1.18 17.36 -2.31
CA GLU A 34 -2.22 18.30 -2.74
C GLU A 34 -3.47 18.22 -1.87
N LEU A 35 -3.85 17.01 -1.46
CA LEU A 35 -4.99 16.78 -0.57
C LEU A 35 -4.66 17.06 0.92
N GLY A 36 -3.40 17.30 1.26
CA GLY A 36 -2.95 17.48 2.65
C GLY A 36 -3.19 16.25 3.52
N ALA A 37 -3.23 15.05 2.92
CA ALA A 37 -3.56 13.81 3.60
C ALA A 37 -2.48 13.44 4.63
N LYS A 38 -2.89 13.21 5.88
CA LYS A 38 -2.02 12.81 6.98
C LYS A 38 -2.12 11.31 7.28
N SER A 39 -3.27 10.71 7.00
CA SER A 39 -3.50 9.27 7.12
C SER A 39 -3.95 8.64 5.80
N VAL A 40 -3.38 7.48 5.46
CA VAL A 40 -3.63 6.79 4.19
C VAL A 40 -3.88 5.30 4.41
N LEU A 41 -4.89 4.77 3.73
CA LEU A 41 -5.12 3.33 3.56
C LEU A 41 -4.76 2.92 2.13
N ASP A 42 -3.75 2.07 1.95
CA ASP A 42 -3.35 1.49 0.67
C ASP A 42 -3.90 0.05 0.59
N VAL A 43 -4.97 -0.14 -0.18
CA VAL A 43 -5.62 -1.44 -0.36
C VAL A 43 -5.10 -2.12 -1.62
N GLY A 44 -4.72 -3.39 -1.50
CA GLY A 44 -3.91 -4.05 -2.51
C GLY A 44 -2.51 -3.45 -2.56
N CYS A 45 -1.89 -3.26 -1.39
CA CYS A 45 -0.58 -2.61 -1.26
C CYS A 45 0.56 -3.45 -1.86
N GLY A 46 0.34 -4.74 -2.10
CA GLY A 46 1.33 -5.68 -2.62
C GLY A 46 2.59 -5.73 -1.76
N THR A 47 3.75 -5.64 -2.41
CA THR A 47 5.08 -5.60 -1.75
C THR A 47 5.38 -4.27 -1.06
N GLY A 48 4.40 -3.36 -0.95
CA GLY A 48 4.46 -2.20 -0.06
C GLY A 48 5.24 -0.99 -0.56
N SER A 49 5.68 -0.95 -1.82
CA SER A 49 6.53 0.15 -2.33
C SER A 49 5.90 1.54 -2.19
N LEU A 50 4.59 1.68 -2.46
CA LEU A 50 3.88 2.96 -2.27
C LEU A 50 3.69 3.28 -0.78
N SER A 51 3.25 2.29 -0.01
CA SER A 51 2.98 2.42 1.42
C SER A 51 4.20 2.87 2.21
N VAL A 52 5.38 2.29 1.95
CA VAL A 52 6.65 2.70 2.56
C VAL A 52 6.99 4.14 2.19
N LEU A 53 6.90 4.48 0.89
CA LEU A 53 7.20 5.82 0.41
C LEU A 53 6.28 6.89 1.04
N LEU A 54 5.00 6.57 1.21
CA LEU A 54 4.05 7.45 1.92
C LEU A 54 4.41 7.60 3.40
N ALA A 55 4.80 6.53 4.08
CA ALA A 55 5.19 6.59 5.49
C ALA A 55 6.47 7.39 5.70
N GLU A 56 7.47 7.23 4.82
CA GLU A 56 8.72 8.01 4.83
C GLU A 56 8.47 9.52 4.66
N SER A 57 7.35 9.92 4.04
CA SER A 57 6.93 11.33 3.95
C SER A 57 6.30 11.88 5.24
N GLY A 58 6.23 11.09 6.31
CA GLY A 58 5.70 11.48 7.62
C GLY A 58 4.20 11.24 7.79
N ARG A 59 3.59 10.41 6.93
CA ARG A 59 2.16 10.06 6.99
C ARG A 59 1.93 8.79 7.82
N THR A 60 0.76 8.70 8.44
CA THR A 60 0.30 7.44 9.05
C THR A 60 -0.26 6.55 7.95
N VAL A 61 0.32 5.37 7.73
CA VAL A 61 -0.06 4.48 6.63
C VAL A 61 -0.49 3.11 7.14
N VAL A 62 -1.62 2.64 6.62
CA VAL A 62 -2.06 1.25 6.75
C VAL A 62 -2.05 0.60 5.36
N GLY A 63 -1.27 -0.46 5.20
CA GLY A 63 -1.24 -1.27 3.98
C GLY A 63 -2.01 -2.56 4.17
N VAL A 64 -2.94 -2.87 3.28
CA VAL A 64 -3.72 -4.13 3.32
C VAL A 64 -3.59 -4.89 2.01
N ASP A 65 -3.29 -6.18 2.09
CA ASP A 65 -3.22 -7.06 0.93
C ASP A 65 -3.59 -8.51 1.32
N PRO A 66 -4.33 -9.25 0.48
CA PRO A 66 -4.69 -10.63 0.78
C PRO A 66 -3.54 -11.62 0.52
N ALA A 67 -2.46 -11.21 -0.14
CA ALA A 67 -1.30 -12.05 -0.42
C ALA A 67 -0.27 -11.94 0.71
N GLU A 68 -0.28 -12.90 1.63
CA GLU A 68 0.68 -13.00 2.75
C GLU A 68 2.14 -12.92 2.28
N ALA A 69 2.49 -13.61 1.19
CA ALA A 69 3.83 -13.56 0.60
C ALA A 69 4.27 -12.16 0.17
N SER A 70 3.34 -11.31 -0.26
CA SER A 70 3.62 -9.91 -0.62
C SER A 70 3.84 -9.07 0.63
N LEU A 71 3.01 -9.25 1.66
CA LEU A 71 3.17 -8.54 2.94
C LEU A 71 4.47 -8.88 3.64
N GLU A 72 4.92 -10.13 3.58
CA GLU A 72 6.25 -10.49 4.10
C GLU A 72 7.38 -9.72 3.39
N VAL A 73 7.27 -9.46 2.08
CA VAL A 73 8.25 -8.60 1.36
C VAL A 73 8.10 -7.15 1.81
N ALA A 74 6.87 -6.67 1.98
CA ALA A 74 6.58 -5.32 2.44
C ALA A 74 7.17 -5.03 3.83
N GLU A 75 6.96 -5.93 4.79
CA GLU A 75 7.52 -5.84 6.14
C GLU A 75 9.05 -5.82 6.13
N ARG A 76 9.68 -6.66 5.30
CA ARG A 76 11.16 -6.66 5.15
C ARG A 76 11.69 -5.38 4.50
N LYS A 77 10.88 -4.71 3.67
CA LYS A 77 11.23 -3.44 3.01
C LYS A 77 11.06 -2.26 3.95
N ASP A 78 10.05 -2.29 4.82
CA ASP A 78 9.78 -1.28 5.85
C ASP A 78 10.71 -1.43 7.06
N VAL A 79 12.00 -1.18 6.86
CA VAL A 79 13.04 -1.33 7.90
C VAL A 79 12.76 -0.44 9.12
N ALA A 80 12.05 0.67 8.95
CA ALA A 80 11.66 1.59 10.01
C ALA A 80 10.42 1.12 10.80
N ALA A 81 9.73 0.07 10.35
CA ALA A 81 8.44 -0.39 10.89
C ALA A 81 7.42 0.75 11.00
N SER A 82 7.36 1.57 9.96
CA SER A 82 6.58 2.81 9.89
C SER A 82 5.17 2.61 9.35
N VAL A 83 4.90 1.48 8.71
CA VAL A 83 3.60 1.11 8.13
C VAL A 83 2.92 0.06 9.00
N THR A 84 1.61 0.18 9.17
CA THR A 84 0.80 -0.91 9.74
C THR A 84 0.34 -1.85 8.63
N TRP A 85 0.81 -3.10 8.64
CA TRP A 85 0.46 -4.11 7.64
C TRP A 85 -0.70 -4.98 8.11
N VAL A 86 -1.68 -5.22 7.22
CA VAL A 86 -2.87 -6.02 7.50
C VAL A 86 -3.04 -7.08 6.42
N LEU A 87 -3.05 -8.35 6.82
CA LEU A 87 -3.45 -9.45 5.95
C LEU A 87 -4.97 -9.44 5.79
N GLY A 88 -5.46 -9.10 4.61
CA GLY A 88 -6.89 -8.98 4.36
C GLY A 88 -7.21 -8.35 3.01
N ASP A 89 -8.49 -8.15 2.74
CA ASP A 89 -8.96 -7.44 1.55
C ASP A 89 -9.81 -6.22 1.94
N ALA A 90 -10.25 -5.46 0.94
CA ALA A 90 -11.09 -4.28 1.11
C ALA A 90 -12.36 -4.52 1.94
N ALA A 91 -12.88 -5.75 1.95
CA ALA A 91 -14.12 -6.10 2.66
C ALA A 91 -13.87 -6.37 4.16
N ASN A 92 -12.63 -6.62 4.55
CA ASN A 92 -12.25 -7.01 5.92
C ASN A 92 -11.30 -6.01 6.59
N VAL A 93 -11.11 -4.81 6.03
CA VAL A 93 -10.34 -3.75 6.67
C VAL A 93 -11.08 -3.29 7.93
N PRO A 94 -10.40 -3.12 9.07
CA PRO A 94 -10.99 -2.49 10.24
C PRO A 94 -11.60 -1.12 9.90
N ALA A 95 -12.60 -0.67 10.66
CA ALA A 95 -13.09 0.69 10.52
C ALA A 95 -11.95 1.67 10.87
N LEU A 96 -11.48 2.40 9.86
CA LEU A 96 -10.39 3.36 9.95
C LEU A 96 -10.86 4.71 9.40
N ASP A 97 -10.65 5.77 10.17
CA ASP A 97 -10.81 7.14 9.69
C ASP A 97 -9.51 7.58 9.01
N VAL A 98 -9.50 7.56 7.68
CA VAL A 98 -8.35 7.96 6.86
C VAL A 98 -8.68 9.12 5.94
N ASP A 99 -7.70 10.00 5.72
CA ASP A 99 -7.85 11.13 4.80
C ASP A 99 -7.81 10.66 3.33
N LEU A 100 -7.22 9.49 3.06
CA LEU A 100 -7.02 8.97 1.71
C LEU A 100 -7.11 7.44 1.65
N VAL A 101 -7.78 6.91 0.62
CA VAL A 101 -7.77 5.49 0.28
C VAL A 101 -7.19 5.33 -1.13
N ARG A 102 -6.28 4.38 -1.34
CA ARG A 102 -5.78 4.03 -2.68
C ARG A 102 -6.15 2.58 -2.99
N GLN A 103 -6.70 2.33 -4.18
CA GLN A 103 -7.14 1.01 -4.63
C GLN A 103 -6.84 0.77 -6.12
N PRO A 104 -6.09 -0.28 -6.51
CA PRO A 104 -5.98 -0.70 -7.90
C PRO A 104 -7.23 -1.51 -8.36
N PRO A 105 -7.65 -1.45 -9.65
CA PRO A 105 -7.15 -0.59 -10.74
C PRO A 105 -7.72 0.85 -10.70
N PHE A 106 -8.54 1.18 -9.71
CA PHE A 106 -9.40 2.37 -9.72
C PHE A 106 -8.73 3.68 -9.26
N GLY A 107 -7.46 3.66 -8.84
CA GLY A 107 -6.68 4.86 -8.51
C GLY A 107 -6.78 5.29 -7.03
N ILE A 108 -6.59 6.59 -6.77
CA ILE A 108 -6.73 7.20 -5.45
C ILE A 108 -8.17 7.71 -5.26
N MET A 109 -8.79 7.33 -4.15
CA MET A 109 -10.08 7.81 -3.66
C MET A 109 -9.88 8.62 -2.37
N ALA A 110 -10.09 9.93 -2.42
CA ALA A 110 -10.02 10.78 -1.23
C ALA A 110 -11.17 10.46 -0.26
N GLY A 111 -10.84 10.19 1.00
CA GLY A 111 -11.81 10.08 2.08
C GLY A 111 -12.12 11.48 2.59
N VAL A 112 -13.22 12.08 2.12
CA VAL A 112 -13.65 13.38 2.62
C VAL A 112 -14.11 13.20 4.07
N ARG A 113 -13.38 13.79 5.02
CA ARG A 113 -13.88 13.96 6.39
C ARG A 113 -15.22 14.70 6.33
N GLY A 114 -16.26 14.10 6.93
CA GLY A 114 -17.46 14.80 7.36
C GLY A 114 -17.21 15.56 8.65
#